data_AF-A0A392Q3P5-F1
#
_entry.id   AF-A0A392Q3P5-F1
#
_cell.length_a   1.000
_cell.length_b   1.000
_cell.length_c   1.000
_cell.angle_alpha   90.00
_cell.angle_beta   90.00
_cell.angle_gamma   90.00
#
_symmetry.space_group_name_H-M   'P 1'
#
loop_
_entity.id
_entity.type
_entity.pdbx_description
1 polymer ?
#
loop_
_entity_poly.entity_id
_entity_poly.type
_entity_poly.pdbx_seq_one_letter_code
_entity_poly.pdbx_strand_id
1 'polypeptide(L)' 'MDYVDQKRKGNFIGKVFLVAALTTLCILVIKRSPSFTTPSPFSVHEPGVTHVLVTGGAGYIGSHATLRLLKESYRVTIV' A
#
# COMPACT_ATOMS: atom_id res chain seq x y z
N MET A 1 8.03 9.89 58.22
CA MET A 1 8.93 10.71 57.40
C MET A 1 8.71 10.26 55.98
N ASP A 2 7.70 10.88 55.39
CA ASP A 2 7.03 10.45 54.18
C ASP A 2 7.58 11.32 53.05
N TYR A 3 8.60 10.81 52.37
CA TYR A 3 9.04 11.36 51.10
C TYR A 3 8.87 10.27 50.04
N VAL A 4 7.63 10.13 49.58
CA VAL A 4 7.30 9.26 48.47
C VAL A 4 7.94 9.84 47.20
N ASP A 5 8.82 9.04 46.62
CA ASP A 5 9.57 9.26 45.40
C ASP A 5 8.68 9.75 44.22
N GLN A 6 8.51 11.06 44.11
CA GLN A 6 7.66 11.70 43.10
C GLN A 6 8.34 11.77 41.71
N LYS A 7 9.62 11.37 41.62
CA LYS A 7 10.48 11.62 40.46
C LYS A 7 10.21 10.67 39.28
N ARG A 8 9.55 9.53 39.49
CA ARG A 8 9.31 8.51 38.44
C ARG A 8 8.05 8.75 37.61
N LYS A 9 7.10 9.58 38.09
CA LYS A 9 5.76 9.74 37.52
C LYS A 9 5.73 10.65 36.27
N GLY A 10 6.62 11.64 36.18
CA GLY A 10 6.68 12.58 35.05
C GLY A 10 7.09 11.92 33.72
N ASN A 11 8.04 10.98 33.75
CA ASN A 11 8.54 10.33 32.55
C ASN A 11 7.49 9.40 31.91
N PHE A 12 6.56 8.85 32.69
CA PHE A 12 5.51 7.98 32.17
C PHE A 12 4.45 8.79 31.39
N ILE A 13 4.01 9.92 31.95
CA ILE A 13 3.05 10.81 31.28
C ILE A 13 3.65 11.35 29.97
N GLY A 14 4.92 11.75 29.97
CA GLY A 14 5.62 12.18 28.75
C GLY A 14 5.70 11.08 27.69
N LYS A 15 5.99 9.82 28.10
CA LYS A 15 6.00 8.68 27.18
C LYS A 15 4.61 8.39 26.59
N VAL A 16 3.57 8.42 27.42
CA VAL A 16 2.19 8.20 26.95
C VAL A 16 1.78 9.28 25.95
N PHE A 17 2.12 10.54 26.22
CA PHE A 17 1.84 11.64 25.30
C PHE A 17 2.62 11.49 23.98
N LEU A 18 3.89 11.10 24.04
CA LEU A 18 4.71 10.85 22.84
C LEU A 18 4.12 9.73 21.99
N VAL A 19 3.73 8.60 22.61
CA VAL A 19 3.12 7.47 21.89
C VAL A 19 1.78 7.89 21.27
N ALA A 20 0.93 8.60 22.01
CA ALA A 20 -0.33 9.11 21.49
C ALA A 20 -0.14 10.08 20.31
N ALA A 21 0.83 11.00 20.42
CA ALA A 21 1.16 11.95 19.36
C ALA A 21 1.71 11.26 18.11
N LEU A 22 2.62 10.29 18.27
CA LEU A 22 3.17 9.52 17.14
C LEU A 22 2.08 8.69 16.45
N THR A 23 1.22 8.04 17.23
CA THR A 23 0.14 7.20 16.70
C THR A 23 -0.88 8.03 15.93
N THR A 24 -1.28 9.18 16.46
CA THR A 24 -2.20 10.11 15.78
C THR A 24 -1.58 10.70 14.52
N LEU A 25 -0.30 11.06 14.55
CA LEU A 25 0.44 11.52 13.37
C LEU A 25 0.49 10.42 12.29
N CYS A 26 0.80 9.17 12.66
CA CYS A 26 0.81 8.04 11.73
C CYS A 26 -0.56 7.83 11.07
N ILE A 27 -1.65 7.86 11.85
CA ILE A 27 -3.02 7.74 11.32
C ILE A 27 -3.34 8.88 10.35
N LEU A 28 -2.94 10.10 10.68
CA LEU A 28 -3.18 11.27 9.83
C LEU A 28 -2.40 11.17 8.51
N VAL A 29 -1.14 10.73 8.55
CA VAL A 29 -0.33 10.48 7.34
C VAL A 29 -0.97 9.41 6.48
N ILE A 30 -1.38 8.27 7.05
CA ILE A 30 -2.01 7.17 6.31
C ILE A 30 -3.33 7.64 5.65
N LYS A 31 -4.17 8.40 6.38
CA LYS A 31 -5.45 8.91 5.84
C LYS A 31 -5.29 10.00 4.77
N ARG A 32 -4.22 10.79 4.82
CA ARG A 32 -4.00 11.93 3.90
C ARG A 32 -3.15 11.56 2.70
N SER A 33 -2.50 10.40 2.71
CA SER A 33 -1.66 9.95 1.60
C SER A 33 -2.55 9.36 0.49
N PRO A 34 -2.78 10.07 -0.64
CA PRO A 34 -3.59 9.55 -1.75
C PRO A 34 -3.03 8.22 -2.26
N SER A 35 -1.70 8.05 -2.20
CA SER A 35 -0.96 6.87 -2.63
C SER A 35 -1.35 5.55 -1.95
N PHE A 36 -1.96 5.57 -0.76
CA PHE A 36 -2.38 4.34 -0.06
C PHE A 36 -3.79 3.87 -0.44
N THR A 37 -4.61 4.75 -0.99
CA THR A 37 -5.99 4.46 -1.38
C THR A 37 -6.22 4.48 -2.88
N THR A 38 -5.25 4.90 -3.69
CA THR A 38 -5.38 4.82 -5.15
C THR A 38 -5.44 3.34 -5.56
N PRO A 39 -6.53 2.89 -6.21
CA PRO A 39 -6.56 1.57 -6.83
C PRO A 39 -5.39 1.47 -7.80
N SER A 40 -4.69 0.33 -7.84
CA SER A 40 -3.70 0.12 -8.89
C SER A 40 -4.40 0.22 -10.25
N PRO A 41 -3.75 0.75 -11.30
CA PRO A 41 -4.32 0.79 -12.64
C PRO A 41 -4.85 -0.57 -13.09
N PHE A 42 -4.24 -1.66 -12.61
CA PHE A 42 -4.62 -3.05 -12.89
C PHE A 42 -5.85 -3.55 -12.13
N SER A 43 -6.23 -2.90 -11.02
CA SER A 43 -7.39 -3.27 -10.19
C SER A 43 -8.71 -2.65 -10.68
N VAL A 44 -8.64 -1.67 -11.57
CA VAL A 44 -9.82 -1.03 -12.16
C VAL A 44 -10.30 -1.89 -13.33
N HIS A 45 -11.44 -2.55 -13.16
CA HIS A 45 -12.12 -3.24 -14.26
C HIS A 45 -12.84 -2.19 -15.12
N GLU A 46 -12.29 -1.90 -16.29
CA GLU A 46 -12.94 -1.05 -17.28
C GLU A 46 -13.93 -1.89 -18.11
N PRO A 47 -15.23 -1.54 -18.15
CA PRO A 47 -16.21 -2.30 -18.92
C PRO A 47 -15.84 -2.28 -20.41
N GLY A 48 -15.67 -3.47 -20.99
CA GLY A 48 -15.22 -3.66 -22.38
C GLY A 48 -13.71 -3.92 -22.53
N VAL A 49 -12.93 -3.80 -21.45
CA VAL A 49 -11.50 -4.14 -21.45
C VAL A 49 -11.29 -5.50 -20.80
N THR A 50 -10.76 -6.45 -21.57
CA THR A 50 -10.45 -7.79 -21.05
C THR A 50 -9.03 -7.80 -20.49
N HIS A 51 -8.90 -8.19 -19.22
CA HIS A 51 -7.61 -8.36 -18.55
C HIS A 51 -7.15 -9.81 -18.66
N VAL A 52 -5.90 -10.04 -19.09
CA VAL A 52 -5.34 -11.38 -19.32
C VAL A 52 -4.04 -11.55 -18.54
N LEU A 53 -3.95 -12.61 -17.74
CA LEU A 53 -2.73 -13.03 -17.06
C LEU A 53 -1.96 -14.02 -17.94
N VAL A 54 -0.70 -13.72 -18.25
CA VAL A 54 0.19 -14.59 -19.02
C VAL A 54 1.38 -14.98 -18.16
N THR A 55 1.42 -16.26 -17.76
CA THR A 55 2.58 -16.85 -17.07
C THR A 55 3.66 -17.21 -18.09
N GLY A 56 4.93 -16.93 -17.78
CA GLY A 56 6.04 -17.17 -18.71
C GLY A 56 5.98 -16.24 -19.94
N GLY A 57 5.29 -15.09 -19.81
CA GLY A 57 5.08 -14.14 -20.92
C GLY A 57 6.35 -13.48 -21.45
N ALA A 58 7.49 -13.58 -20.73
CA ALA A 58 8.79 -13.13 -21.22
C ALA A 58 9.51 -14.17 -22.12
N GLY A 59 9.02 -15.41 -22.19
CA GLY A 59 9.59 -16.47 -23.04
C GLY A 59 9.27 -16.29 -24.53
N TYR A 60 9.80 -17.15 -25.40
CA TYR A 60 9.60 -17.05 -26.85
C TYR A 60 8.12 -17.09 -27.26
N ILE A 61 7.37 -18.11 -26.81
CA ILE A 61 5.94 -18.24 -27.11
C ILE A 61 5.11 -17.20 -26.34
N GLY A 62 5.42 -17.02 -25.06
CA GLY A 62 4.70 -16.09 -24.19
C GLY A 62 4.80 -14.64 -24.63
N SER A 63 5.95 -14.22 -25.15
CA SER A 63 6.16 -12.84 -25.62
C SER A 63 5.39 -12.58 -26.91
N HIS A 64 5.31 -13.57 -27.80
CA HIS A 64 4.52 -13.47 -29.02
C HIS A 64 3.01 -13.41 -28.71
N ALA A 65 2.53 -14.24 -27.79
CA ALA A 65 1.15 -14.21 -27.31
C ALA A 65 0.82 -12.87 -26.64
N THR A 66 1.70 -12.37 -25.77
CA THR A 66 1.54 -11.07 -25.10
C THR A 66 1.49 -9.93 -26.11
N LEU A 67 2.38 -9.92 -27.10
CA LEU A 67 2.36 -8.92 -28.18
C LEU A 67 1.05 -8.94 -28.96
N ARG A 68 0.50 -10.14 -29.22
CA ARG A 68 -0.77 -10.27 -29.93
C ARG A 68 -1.93 -9.72 -29.10
N LEU A 69 -2.00 -10.07 -27.82
CA LEU A 69 -3.00 -9.55 -26.89
C LEU A 69 -2.93 -8.03 -26.77
N LEU A 70 -1.72 -7.45 -26.66
CA LEU A 70 -1.55 -6.00 -26.61
C LEU A 70 -2.03 -5.30 -27.88
N LYS A 71 -1.82 -5.90 -29.07
CA LYS A 71 -2.30 -5.36 -30.36
C LYS A 71 -3.82 -5.33 -30.46
N GLU A 72 -4.51 -6.25 -29.79
CA GLU A 72 -5.97 -6.32 -29.74
C GLU A 72 -6.55 -5.53 -28.54
N SER A 73 -5.75 -4.64 -27.95
CA SER A 73 -6.14 -3.77 -26.84
C SER A 73 -6.54 -4.49 -25.54
N TYR A 74 -6.04 -5.71 -25.34
CA TYR A 74 -6.14 -6.38 -24.05
C TYR A 74 -5.15 -5.78 -23.05
N ARG A 75 -5.56 -5.72 -21.77
CA ARG A 75 -4.65 -5.39 -20.67
C ARG A 75 -3.96 -6.67 -20.19
N VAL A 76 -2.66 -6.79 -20.43
CA VAL A 76 -1.91 -8.00 -20.11
C VAL A 76 -1.07 -7.81 -18.84
N THR A 77 -1.10 -8.80 -17.95
CA THR A 77 -0.19 -8.92 -16.80
C THR A 77 0.72 -10.12 -17.04
N ILE A 78 2.03 -9.92 -16.93
CA ILE A 78 3.04 -10.96 -17.16
C ILE A 78 3.60 -11.39 -15.81
N VAL A 79 3.67 -12.70 -15.56
CA VAL A 79 4.31 -13.32 -14.38
C VAL A 79 5.39 -14.30 -14.81
#